data_AF-A0A2H9RCI3-F1
#
_entry.id   AF-A0A2H9RCI3-F1
#
_cell.length_a   1.000
_cell.length_b   1.000
_cell.length_c   1.000
_cell.angle_alpha   90.00
_cell.angle_beta   90.00
_cell.angle_gamma   90.00
#
_symmetry.space_group_name_H-M   'P 1'
#
loop_
_entity.id
_entity.type
_entity.pdbx_description
1 polymer ?
#
loop_
_entity_poly.entity_id
_entity_poly.type
_entity_poly.pdbx_seq_one_letter_code
_entity_poly.pdbx_strand_id
1 'polypeptide(L)'
;MRRTEDIVSRIRNFDEIIEIYKKAINKTPNKKDKATYFKLMGFTCLDFYNNLKSAKEAKKYYTKALNLFGEMGDKAGKSACYSGLGKIEYLVSFGTPNLDGLKKAEKYFKLSLEIDVDPASNIHNNVLLGDIYKILGKLNEANNCYRMALKINEKLSEVADNKVKDEKGFINKTSNTSCTL
;
A
#
# COMPACT_ATOMS: atom_id res chain seq x y z
N MET A 1 -17.87 -18.08 22.18
CA MET A 1 -18.57 -18.42 20.92
C MET A 1 -18.58 -17.26 19.93
N ARG A 2 -19.25 -16.13 20.18
CA ARG A 2 -19.33 -15.03 19.17
C ARG A 2 -18.00 -14.48 18.63
N ARG A 3 -16.97 -14.30 19.47
CA ARG A 3 -15.66 -13.78 19.01
C ARG A 3 -14.88 -14.79 18.15
N THR A 4 -14.97 -16.08 18.46
CA THR A 4 -14.31 -17.13 17.69
C THR A 4 -15.04 -17.40 16.38
N GLU A 5 -16.37 -17.33 16.37
CA GLU A 5 -17.20 -17.43 15.15
C GLU A 5 -16.93 -16.26 14.18
N ASP A 6 -16.79 -15.04 14.69
CA ASP A 6 -16.44 -13.87 13.88
C ASP A 6 -15.05 -14.01 13.25
N ILE A 7 -14.05 -14.45 14.03
CA ILE A 7 -12.69 -14.71 13.52
C ILE A 7 -12.70 -15.81 12.44
N VAL A 8 -13.43 -16.91 12.66
CA VAL A 8 -13.52 -18.02 11.69
C VAL A 8 -14.24 -17.58 10.42
N SER A 9 -15.33 -16.82 10.53
CA SER A 9 -16.06 -16.29 9.37
C SER A 9 -15.20 -15.33 8.57
N ARG A 10 -14.46 -14.44 9.24
CA ARG A 10 -13.49 -13.54 8.59
C ARG A 10 -12.43 -14.34 7.84
N ILE A 11 -11.77 -15.29 8.49
CA ILE A 11 -10.75 -16.16 7.87
C ILE A 11 -11.29 -16.85 6.61
N ARG A 12 -12.49 -17.45 6.69
CA ARG A 12 -13.15 -18.09 5.53
C ARG A 12 -13.33 -17.10 4.37
N ASN A 13 -13.81 -15.90 4.66
CA ASN A 13 -14.03 -14.89 3.62
C ASN A 13 -12.73 -14.49 2.91
N PHE A 14 -11.57 -14.52 3.58
CA PHE A 14 -10.29 -14.20 2.94
C PHE A 14 -9.80 -15.29 2.00
N ASP A 15 -9.94 -16.54 2.39
CA ASP A 15 -9.60 -17.67 1.52
C ASP A 15 -10.48 -17.67 0.27
N GLU A 16 -11.78 -17.35 0.41
CA GLU A 16 -12.70 -17.16 -0.70
C GLU A 16 -12.27 -16.00 -1.63
N ILE A 17 -11.88 -14.85 -1.07
CA ILE A 17 -11.37 -13.70 -1.84
C ILE A 17 -10.13 -14.08 -2.65
N ILE A 18 -9.18 -14.79 -2.03
CA ILE A 18 -7.96 -15.27 -2.68
C ILE A 18 -8.30 -16.23 -3.83
N GLU A 19 -9.27 -17.12 -3.65
CA GLU A 19 -9.75 -18.01 -4.71
C GLU A 19 -10.47 -17.27 -5.85
N ILE A 20 -11.24 -16.23 -5.53
CA ILE A 20 -11.86 -15.36 -6.54
C ILE A 20 -10.78 -14.71 -7.41
N TYR A 21 -9.73 -14.16 -6.80
CA TYR A 21 -8.61 -13.57 -7.54
C TYR A 21 -7.86 -14.60 -8.39
N LYS A 22 -7.61 -15.81 -7.88
CA LYS A 22 -6.99 -16.89 -8.69
C LYS A 22 -7.84 -17.25 -9.90
N LYS A 23 -9.16 -17.39 -9.74
CA LYS A 23 -10.10 -17.64 -10.85
C LYS A 23 -10.08 -16.50 -11.86
N ALA A 24 -10.05 -15.25 -11.41
CA ALA A 24 -9.98 -14.08 -12.27
C ALA A 24 -8.68 -14.05 -13.10
N ILE A 25 -7.54 -14.37 -12.47
CA ILE A 25 -6.23 -14.47 -13.14
C ILE A 25 -6.24 -15.51 -14.27
N ASN A 26 -6.90 -16.65 -14.06
CA ASN A 26 -6.98 -17.71 -15.07
C ASN A 26 -7.91 -17.35 -16.25
N LYS A 27 -8.89 -16.46 -16.04
CA LYS A 27 -9.84 -16.03 -17.07
C LYS A 27 -9.36 -14.85 -17.90
N THR A 28 -8.55 -13.95 -17.33
CA THR A 28 -8.07 -12.78 -18.06
C THR A 28 -6.80 -13.10 -18.87
N PRO A 29 -6.72 -12.74 -20.16
CA PRO A 29 -5.46 -12.75 -20.90
C PRO A 29 -4.60 -11.51 -20.61
N ASN A 30 -5.17 -10.46 -20.02
CA ASN A 30 -4.53 -9.16 -19.82
C ASN A 30 -3.48 -9.23 -18.68
N LYS A 31 -2.21 -8.93 -19.00
CA LYS A 31 -1.11 -8.94 -18.03
C LYS A 31 -1.29 -7.91 -16.90
N LYS A 32 -1.88 -6.74 -17.19
CA LYS A 32 -2.12 -5.67 -16.21
C LYS A 32 -3.16 -6.09 -15.18
N ASP A 33 -4.22 -6.77 -15.61
CA ASP A 33 -5.23 -7.30 -14.71
C ASP A 33 -4.63 -8.38 -13.81
N LYS A 34 -3.85 -9.32 -14.39
CA LYS A 34 -3.13 -10.35 -13.60
C LYS A 34 -2.22 -9.73 -12.55
N ALA A 35 -1.42 -8.73 -12.94
CA ALA A 35 -0.53 -8.03 -12.03
C ALA A 35 -1.30 -7.35 -10.89
N THR A 36 -2.44 -6.73 -11.22
CA THR A 36 -3.32 -6.08 -10.25
C THR A 36 -3.91 -7.10 -9.28
N TYR A 37 -4.41 -8.24 -9.75
CA TYR A 37 -4.92 -9.30 -8.87
C TYR A 37 -3.84 -9.86 -7.96
N PHE A 38 -2.63 -10.13 -8.47
CA PHE A 38 -1.52 -10.56 -7.60
C PHE A 38 -1.18 -9.52 -6.54
N LYS A 39 -1.17 -8.22 -6.87
CA LYS A 39 -0.96 -7.15 -5.89
C LYS A 39 -2.05 -7.17 -4.81
N LEU A 40 -3.32 -7.28 -5.20
CA LEU A 40 -4.45 -7.35 -4.28
C LEU A 40 -4.36 -8.58 -3.36
N MET A 41 -4.01 -9.75 -3.89
CA MET A 41 -3.77 -10.94 -3.08
C MET A 41 -2.66 -10.71 -2.05
N GLY A 42 -1.55 -10.06 -2.46
CA GLY A 42 -0.47 -9.70 -1.55
C GLY A 42 -0.93 -8.78 -0.42
N PHE A 43 -1.77 -7.79 -0.74
CA PHE A 43 -2.38 -6.89 0.25
C PHE A 43 -3.31 -7.64 1.21
N THR A 44 -4.22 -8.47 0.69
CA THR A 44 -5.15 -9.28 1.49
C THR A 44 -4.41 -10.22 2.45
N CYS A 45 -3.34 -10.89 1.98
CA CYS A 45 -2.54 -11.77 2.83
C CYS A 45 -1.89 -11.02 4.00
N LEU A 46 -1.44 -9.77 3.79
CA LEU A 46 -0.83 -8.96 4.84
C LEU A 46 -1.84 -8.44 5.86
N ASP A 47 -3.00 -7.96 5.39
CA ASP A 47 -3.99 -7.30 6.25
C ASP A 47 -4.66 -8.27 7.23
N PHE A 48 -4.91 -9.50 6.78
CA PHE A 48 -5.65 -10.48 7.57
C PHE A 48 -4.80 -11.46 8.36
N TYR A 49 -3.59 -11.73 7.88
CA TYR A 49 -2.75 -12.75 8.47
C TYR A 49 -1.38 -12.15 8.80
N ASN A 50 -1.32 -11.45 9.94
CA ASN A 50 -0.08 -10.85 10.42
C ASN A 50 0.85 -11.88 11.09
N ASN A 51 1.17 -12.96 10.37
CA ASN A 51 2.05 -14.04 10.81
C ASN A 51 3.06 -14.43 9.72
N LEU A 52 4.07 -15.21 10.09
CA LEU A 52 5.17 -15.60 9.19
C LEU A 52 4.70 -16.38 7.94
N LYS A 53 3.66 -17.21 8.06
CA LYS A 53 3.15 -17.99 6.93
C LYS A 53 2.59 -17.06 5.86
N SER A 54 1.83 -16.07 6.27
CA SER A 54 1.17 -15.17 5.33
C SER A 54 2.06 -14.05 4.84
N ALA A 55 3.09 -13.67 5.60
CA ALA A 55 4.18 -12.84 5.08
C ALA A 55 4.86 -13.50 3.87
N LYS A 56 5.07 -14.84 3.91
CA LYS A 56 5.63 -15.60 2.78
C LYS A 56 4.69 -15.62 1.57
N GLU A 57 3.40 -15.83 1.78
CA GLU A 57 2.41 -15.81 0.70
C GLU A 57 2.27 -14.42 0.08
N ALA A 58 2.17 -13.38 0.91
CA ALA A 58 2.13 -11.99 0.45
C ALA A 58 3.37 -11.66 -0.39
N LYS A 59 4.56 -12.04 0.08
CA LYS A 59 5.82 -11.84 -0.64
C LYS A 59 5.79 -12.52 -2.00
N LYS A 60 5.30 -13.76 -2.08
CA LYS A 60 5.15 -14.48 -3.35
C LYS A 60 4.25 -13.72 -4.33
N TYR A 61 3.11 -13.20 -3.87
CA TYR A 61 2.17 -12.48 -4.74
C TYR A 61 2.70 -11.11 -5.16
N TYR A 62 3.28 -10.32 -4.26
CA TYR A 62 3.91 -9.04 -4.61
C TYR A 62 5.09 -9.22 -5.58
N THR A 63 5.91 -10.26 -5.43
CA THR A 63 7.00 -10.53 -6.39
C THR A 63 6.46 -10.87 -7.79
N LYS A 64 5.37 -11.66 -7.88
CA LYS A 64 4.72 -11.93 -9.17
C LYS A 64 4.16 -10.66 -9.81
N ALA A 65 3.49 -9.82 -9.02
CA ALA A 65 2.97 -8.54 -9.49
C ALA A 65 4.10 -7.62 -9.95
N LEU A 66 5.19 -7.52 -9.17
CA LEU A 66 6.37 -6.70 -9.47
C LEU A 66 6.99 -7.09 -10.82
N ASN A 67 7.15 -8.39 -11.08
CA ASN A 67 7.70 -8.87 -12.34
C ASN A 67 6.82 -8.48 -13.52
N LEU A 68 5.51 -8.69 -13.42
CA LEU A 68 4.56 -8.32 -14.48
C LEU A 68 4.52 -6.81 -14.73
N PHE A 69 4.43 -5.99 -13.67
CA PHE A 69 4.51 -4.53 -13.80
C PHE A 69 5.87 -4.08 -14.35
N GLY A 70 6.94 -4.80 -14.02
CA GLY A 70 8.27 -4.64 -14.61
C GLY A 70 8.28 -4.86 -16.13
N GLU A 71 7.76 -5.99 -16.60
CA GLU A 71 7.64 -6.32 -18.03
C GLU A 71 6.84 -5.27 -18.81
N MET A 72 5.83 -4.68 -18.18
CA MET A 72 4.96 -3.67 -18.80
C MET A 72 5.50 -2.24 -18.68
N GLY A 73 6.59 -2.02 -17.93
CA GLY A 73 7.09 -0.67 -17.63
C GLY A 73 6.17 0.16 -16.72
N ASP A 74 5.22 -0.48 -16.01
CA ASP A 74 4.26 0.20 -15.13
C ASP A 74 4.93 0.64 -13.83
N LYS A 75 5.38 1.90 -13.81
CA LYS A 75 6.06 2.52 -12.67
C LYS A 75 5.18 2.53 -11.42
N ALA A 76 3.89 2.87 -11.53
CA ALA A 76 2.97 2.90 -10.40
C ALA A 76 2.78 1.52 -9.77
N GLY A 77 2.57 0.50 -10.60
CA GLY A 77 2.49 -0.88 -10.15
C GLY A 77 3.77 -1.36 -9.45
N LYS A 78 4.95 -1.03 -10.01
CA LYS A 78 6.25 -1.35 -9.39
C LYS A 78 6.45 -0.69 -8.03
N SER A 79 6.19 0.62 -7.94
CA SER A 79 6.30 1.39 -6.69
C SER A 79 5.41 0.78 -5.60
N ALA A 80 4.15 0.50 -5.90
CA ALA A 80 3.24 -0.15 -4.95
C ALA A 80 3.74 -1.54 -4.50
N CYS A 81 4.32 -2.33 -5.41
CA CYS A 81 4.88 -3.64 -5.05
C CYS A 81 6.12 -3.51 -4.17
N TYR A 82 7.00 -2.53 -4.43
CA TYR A 82 8.13 -2.26 -3.55
C TYR A 82 7.68 -1.83 -2.15
N SER A 83 6.67 -0.96 -2.03
CA SER A 83 6.07 -0.61 -0.73
C SER A 83 5.57 -1.85 0.03
N GLY A 84 4.84 -2.73 -0.67
CA GLY A 84 4.32 -3.97 -0.10
C GLY A 84 5.42 -4.93 0.37
N LEU A 85 6.47 -5.11 -0.44
CA LEU A 85 7.62 -5.94 -0.08
C LEU A 85 8.41 -5.35 1.10
N GLY A 86 8.60 -4.03 1.14
CA GLY A 86 9.23 -3.34 2.26
C GLY A 86 8.48 -3.56 3.57
N LYS A 87 7.15 -3.45 3.54
CA LYS A 87 6.29 -3.72 4.71
C LYS A 87 6.44 -5.17 5.19
N ILE A 88 6.53 -6.14 4.28
CA ILE A 88 6.73 -7.54 4.64
C ILE A 88 8.07 -7.75 5.35
N GLU A 89 9.16 -7.25 4.77
CA GLU A 89 10.49 -7.38 5.37
C GLU A 89 10.56 -6.68 6.74
N TYR A 90 9.92 -5.52 6.87
CA TYR A 90 9.80 -4.81 8.15
C TYR A 90 9.07 -5.64 9.21
N LEU A 91 7.89 -6.17 8.89
CA LEU A 91 7.08 -6.96 9.82
C LEU A 91 7.79 -8.25 10.26
N VAL A 92 8.45 -8.94 9.33
CA VAL A 92 9.21 -10.16 9.64
C VAL A 92 10.42 -9.86 10.53
N SER A 93 11.03 -8.69 10.39
CA SER A 93 12.24 -8.30 11.13
C SER A 93 11.96 -7.64 12.47
N PHE A 94 10.75 -7.15 12.70
CA PHE A 94 10.36 -6.57 13.98
C PHE A 94 10.16 -7.64 15.06
N GLY A 95 9.65 -8.82 14.68
CA GLY A 95 9.41 -9.94 15.60
C GLY A 95 10.69 -10.62 16.11
N THR A 96 11.79 -10.50 15.37
CA THR A 96 13.13 -10.94 15.77
C THR A 96 14.11 -9.90 15.22
N PRO A 97 14.73 -9.02 16.05
CA PRO A 97 15.52 -7.88 15.57
C PRO A 97 16.65 -8.29 14.62
N ASN A 98 16.29 -8.41 13.34
CA ASN A 98 17.14 -8.92 12.28
C ASN A 98 17.53 -7.73 11.42
N LEU A 99 18.76 -7.27 11.63
CA LEU A 99 19.30 -6.12 10.93
C LEU A 99 19.34 -6.33 9.40
N ASP A 100 19.46 -7.57 8.91
CA ASP A 100 19.44 -7.86 7.47
C ASP A 100 18.07 -7.60 6.86
N GLY A 101 17.01 -8.03 7.54
CA GLY A 101 15.64 -7.81 7.06
C GLY A 101 15.23 -6.34 7.16
N LEU A 102 15.67 -5.60 8.19
CA LEU A 102 15.48 -4.14 8.25
C LEU A 102 16.19 -3.41 7.10
N LYS A 103 17.40 -3.83 6.71
CA LYS A 103 18.11 -3.29 5.55
C LYS A 103 17.39 -3.59 4.23
N LYS A 104 16.80 -4.78 4.09
CA LYS A 104 15.96 -5.14 2.93
C LYS A 104 14.71 -4.28 2.86
N ALA A 105 14.04 -4.06 4.00
CA ALA A 105 12.88 -3.18 4.10
C ALA A 105 13.24 -1.74 3.67
N GLU A 106 14.34 -1.19 4.22
CA GLU A 106 14.87 0.12 3.83
C GLU A 106 15.07 0.22 2.32
N LYS A 107 15.73 -0.77 1.71
CA LYS A 107 15.99 -0.79 0.26
C LYS A 107 14.69 -0.73 -0.53
N TYR A 108 13.69 -1.51 -0.17
CA TYR A 108 12.42 -1.52 -0.88
C TYR A 108 11.64 -0.21 -0.73
N PHE A 109 11.62 0.38 0.46
CA PHE A 109 10.96 1.68 0.64
C PHE A 109 11.65 2.79 -0.17
N LYS A 110 12.99 2.80 -0.23
CA LYS A 110 13.75 3.72 -1.08
C LYS A 110 13.43 3.55 -2.56
N LEU A 111 13.45 2.30 -3.06
CA LEU A 111 13.07 2.01 -4.45
C LEU A 111 11.65 2.46 -4.80
N SER A 112 10.72 2.38 -3.84
CA SER A 112 9.36 2.86 -4.04
C SER A 112 9.30 4.39 -4.12
N LEU A 113 10.00 5.08 -3.20
CA LEU A 113 10.08 6.54 -3.13
C LEU A 113 10.78 7.15 -4.34
N GLU A 114 11.80 6.48 -4.90
CA GLU A 114 12.52 6.92 -6.11
C GLU A 114 11.61 6.99 -7.36
N ILE A 115 10.53 6.20 -7.40
CA ILE A 115 9.60 6.21 -8.52
C ILE A 115 8.62 7.39 -8.45
N ASP A 116 8.35 7.91 -7.25
CA ASP A 116 7.52 9.09 -6.94
C ASP A 116 6.22 9.24 -7.75
N VAL A 117 5.33 8.25 -7.63
CA VAL A 117 4.06 8.18 -8.39
C VAL A 117 2.80 8.14 -7.53
N ASP A 118 2.93 7.89 -6.22
CA ASP A 118 1.80 7.84 -5.30
C ASP A 118 2.15 8.53 -3.97
N PRO A 119 1.73 9.80 -3.79
CA PRO A 119 1.97 10.55 -2.57
C PRO A 119 1.43 9.85 -1.31
N ALA A 120 0.29 9.16 -1.39
CA ALA A 120 -0.30 8.50 -0.22
C ALA A 120 0.54 7.30 0.23
N SER A 121 0.96 6.45 -0.72
CA SER A 121 1.91 5.36 -0.43
C SER A 121 3.25 5.89 0.09
N ASN A 122 3.71 7.03 -0.43
CA ASN A 122 4.94 7.68 0.01
C ASN A 122 4.88 8.14 1.48
N ILE A 123 3.72 8.54 2.00
CA ILE A 123 3.54 8.83 3.44
C ILE A 123 3.90 7.59 4.26
N HIS A 124 3.26 6.45 3.97
CA HIS A 124 3.49 5.21 4.70
C HIS A 124 4.94 4.72 4.60
N ASN A 125 5.54 4.80 3.41
CA ASN A 125 6.94 4.43 3.21
C ASN A 125 7.89 5.31 4.04
N ASN A 126 7.66 6.62 4.07
CA ASN A 126 8.46 7.53 4.88
C ASN A 126 8.32 7.24 6.38
N VAL A 127 7.10 6.98 6.87
CA VAL A 127 6.90 6.63 8.28
C VAL A 127 7.65 5.34 8.64
N LEU A 128 7.48 4.27 7.86
CA LEU A 128 8.14 2.99 8.12
C LEU A 128 9.67 3.07 7.98
N LEU A 129 10.16 3.89 7.04
CA LEU A 129 11.59 4.17 6.92
C LEU A 129 12.12 4.94 8.14
N GLY A 130 11.33 5.87 8.68
CA GLY A 130 11.63 6.58 9.92
C GLY A 130 11.73 5.63 11.12
N ASP A 131 10.80 4.67 11.22
CA ASP A 131 10.83 3.64 12.27
C ASP A 131 12.07 2.75 12.16
N ILE A 132 12.41 2.33 10.93
CA ILE A 132 13.66 1.58 10.67
C ILE A 132 14.87 2.38 11.11
N TYR A 133 14.96 3.66 10.75
CA TYR A 133 16.09 4.50 11.14
C TYR A 133 16.17 4.74 12.64
N LYS A 134 15.03 4.87 13.32
CA LYS A 134 14.99 4.94 14.78
C LYS A 134 15.54 3.67 15.42
N ILE A 135 15.16 2.49 14.92
CA ILE A 135 15.70 1.19 15.41
C ILE A 135 17.21 1.10 15.17
N LEU A 136 17.70 1.63 14.05
CA LEU A 136 19.12 1.65 13.69
C LEU A 136 19.92 2.76 14.39
N GLY A 137 19.30 3.58 15.26
CA GLY A 137 19.96 4.70 15.96
C GLY A 137 20.21 5.95 15.10
N LYS A 138 19.68 5.98 13.87
CA LYS A 138 19.83 7.06 12.89
C LYS A 138 18.73 8.12 13.06
N LEU A 139 18.80 8.85 14.18
CA LEU A 139 17.70 9.75 14.59
C LEU A 139 17.47 10.93 13.64
N ASN A 140 18.53 11.45 13.02
CA ASN A 140 18.40 12.56 12.07
C ASN A 140 17.67 12.13 10.80
N GLU A 141 18.05 10.98 10.25
CA GLU A 141 17.38 10.39 9.10
C GLU A 141 15.93 10.03 9.42
N ALA A 142 15.66 9.48 10.61
CA ALA A 142 14.31 9.21 11.06
C ALA A 142 13.44 10.47 11.09
N ASN A 143 13.94 11.56 11.70
CA ASN A 143 13.25 12.84 11.74
C ASN A 143 12.98 13.41 10.34
N ASN A 144 13.93 13.29 9.41
CA ASN A 144 13.74 13.73 8.03
C ASN A 144 12.62 12.93 7.35
N CYS A 145 12.57 11.61 7.52
CA CYS A 145 11.51 10.79 6.98
C CYS A 145 10.13 11.18 7.53
N TYR A 146 9.98 11.36 8.85
CA TYR A 146 8.71 11.79 9.44
C TYR A 146 8.29 13.18 8.95
N ARG A 147 9.22 14.13 8.79
CA ARG A 147 8.94 15.45 8.21
C ARG A 147 8.47 15.36 6.77
N MET A 148 9.07 14.48 5.96
CA MET A 148 8.61 14.25 4.58
C MET A 148 7.18 13.69 4.55
N ALA A 149 6.87 12.71 5.41
CA ALA A 149 5.52 12.17 5.52
C ALA A 149 4.48 13.25 5.88
N LEU A 150 4.78 14.08 6.88
CA LEU A 150 3.90 15.18 7.29
C LEU A 150 3.66 16.19 6.16
N LYS A 151 4.73 16.60 5.47
CA LYS A 151 4.65 17.55 4.36
C LYS A 151 3.77 17.04 3.22
N ILE A 152 3.84 15.74 2.91
CA ILE A 152 2.98 15.14 1.88
C ILE A 152 1.52 15.13 2.36
N ASN A 153 1.28 14.77 3.61
CA ASN A 153 -0.06 14.73 4.19
C ASN A 153 -0.74 16.11 4.20
N GLU A 154 -0.01 17.17 4.57
CA GLU A 154 -0.49 18.56 4.53
C GLU A 154 -0.92 18.97 3.11
N LYS A 155 -0.07 18.69 2.11
CA LYS A 155 -0.40 18.98 0.70
C LYS A 155 -1.64 18.24 0.22
N LEU A 156 -1.81 16.97 0.62
CA LEU A 156 -3.00 16.21 0.25
C LEU A 156 -4.27 16.77 0.89
N SER A 157 -4.19 17.21 2.16
CA SER A 157 -5.29 17.88 2.85
C SER A 157 -5.69 19.17 2.15
N GLU A 158 -4.72 20.00 1.78
CA GLU A 158 -4.96 21.26 1.08
C GLU A 158 -5.65 21.05 -0.28
N VAL A 159 -5.19 20.06 -1.06
CA VAL A 159 -5.80 19.71 -2.34
C VAL A 159 -7.24 19.21 -2.16
N ALA A 160 -7.51 18.41 -1.12
CA ALA A 160 -8.85 17.94 -0.81
C ALA A 160 -9.78 19.09 -0.43
N ASP A 161 -9.34 20.00 0.43
CA ASP A 161 -10.11 21.17 0.85
C ASP A 161 -10.45 22.09 -0.32
N ASN A 162 -9.52 22.30 -1.26
CA ASN A 162 -9.74 23.10 -2.45
C ASN A 162 -10.78 22.47 -3.39
N LYS A 163 -10.73 21.14 -3.61
CA LYS A 163 -11.75 20.43 -4.41
C LYS A 163 -13.14 20.55 -3.80
N VAL A 164 -13.27 20.42 -2.48
CA VAL A 164 -14.57 20.56 -1.79
C VAL A 164 -15.11 21.98 -1.94
N LYS A 165 -14.26 23.01 -1.91
CA LYS A 165 -14.66 24.41 -2.16
C LYS A 165 -15.11 24.62 -3.60
N ASP A 166 -14.38 24.08 -4.57
CA ASP A 166 -14.71 24.17 -5.99
C ASP A 166 -16.04 23.49 -6.30
N GLU A 167 -16.26 22.29 -5.75
CA GLU A 167 -17.53 21.56 -5.87
C GLU A 167 -18.67 22.39 -5.28
N LYS A 168 -18.55 22.90 -4.05
CA LYS A 168 -19.55 23.77 -3.41
C LYS A 168 -19.84 25.05 -4.21
N GLY A 169 -18.80 25.65 -4.79
CA GLY A 169 -18.93 26.83 -5.66
C GLY A 169 -19.69 26.54 -6.97
N PHE A 170 -19.52 25.33 -7.51
CA PHE A 170 -20.28 24.86 -8.67
C PHE A 170 -21.77 24.65 -8.33
N ILE A 171 -22.08 23.99 -7.20
CA ILE A 171 -23.48 23.74 -6.78
C ILE A 171 -24.24 25.06 -6.57
N ASN A 172 -23.62 26.04 -5.91
CA ASN A 172 -24.23 27.35 -5.66
C ASN A 172 -24.45 28.18 -6.93
N LYS A 173 -23.63 28.00 -7.97
CA LYS A 173 -23.88 28.63 -9.28
C LYS A 173 -25.03 27.95 -10.03
N THR A 174 -25.16 26.63 -9.93
CA THR A 174 -26.25 25.89 -10.59
C THR A 174 -27.61 26.00 -9.90
N SER A 175 -27.65 26.26 -8.58
CA SER A 175 -28.90 26.49 -7.85
C SER A 175 -29.45 27.91 -8.02
N ASN A 176 -28.59 28.89 -8.35
CA ASN A 176 -29.02 30.27 -8.62
C ASN A 176 -29.49 30.50 -10.07
N THR A 177 -29.24 29.58 -11.00
CA THR A 177 -29.69 29.67 -12.40
C THR A 177 -31.01 28.94 -12.68
N SER A 178 -31.58 28.22 -11.71
CA SER A 178 -32.83 27.45 -11.86
C SER A 178 -34.08 28.13 -11.29
N CYS A 179 -34.02 29.41 -10.89
CA CYS A 179 -35.14 30.13 -10.26
C CYS A 179 -35.52 31.44 -11.01
N THR A 180 -35.59 31.42 -12.35
CA THR A 180 -36.03 32.59 -13.17
C THR A 180 -37.05 32.26 -14.26
N LEU A 181 -37.98 31.33 -14.02
CA LEU A 181 -39.19 31.18 -14.84
C LEU A 181 -40.46 31.34 -14.00
#